data_AF-A0A950DTP3-F1
#
_entry.id   AF-A0A950DTP3-F1
#
_cell.length_a   1.000
_cell.length_b   1.000
_cell.length_c   1.000
_cell.angle_alpha   90.00
_cell.angle_beta   90.00
_cell.angle_gamma   90.00
#
_symmetry.space_group_name_H-M   'P 1'
#
loop_
_entity.id
_entity.type
_entity.pdbx_description
1 polymer ?
#
loop_
_entity_poly.entity_id
_entity_poly.type
_entity_poly.pdbx_seq_one_letter_code
_entity_poly.pdbx_strand_id
1 'polypeptide(L)'
;MNTSIISIVTFLPLAGGLILLLLPRNDNLIRRWALFISVVEFFAAVHIPFMQGHHFERAAFFMQENYAWISAPAIRYHVVLDGISIWLVILTAFLTPFCVLISWRSVHDRVREFFFLLLVLETALTGVFVAFDLFLFYFFWEATLIPMALLIGMYGHERRIYAAV
;
A
#
# COMPACT_ATOMS: atom_id res chain seq x y z
N MET A 1 8.25 21.53 -6.19
CA MET A 1 7.87 20.19 -6.68
C MET A 1 6.61 19.79 -5.93
N ASN A 2 5.62 19.17 -6.58
CA ASN A 2 4.35 18.81 -5.97
C ASN A 2 4.60 17.75 -4.90
N THR A 3 4.64 18.13 -3.62
CA THR A 3 5.00 17.22 -2.52
C THR A 3 3.95 16.15 -2.29
N SER A 4 2.69 16.40 -2.70
CA SER A 4 1.52 15.50 -2.58
C SER A 4 1.64 14.14 -3.28
N ILE A 5 2.70 13.89 -4.03
CA ILE A 5 2.87 12.64 -4.77
C ILE A 5 3.08 11.44 -3.84
N ILE A 6 3.68 11.64 -2.66
CA ILE A 6 3.88 10.57 -1.67
C ILE A 6 2.51 10.11 -1.16
N SER A 7 1.65 11.06 -0.79
CA SER A 7 0.29 10.78 -0.36
C SER A 7 -0.52 10.07 -1.46
N ILE A 8 -0.37 10.49 -2.72
CA ILE A 8 -1.08 9.86 -3.84
C ILE A 8 -0.67 8.40 -3.98
N VAL A 9 0.62 8.10 -4.06
CA VAL A 9 1.15 6.73 -4.16
C VAL A 9 0.68 5.89 -2.98
N THR A 10 0.82 6.42 -1.75
CA THR A 10 0.38 5.70 -0.54
C THR A 10 -1.09 5.31 -0.57
N PHE A 11 -1.99 6.22 -1.00
CA PHE A 11 -3.45 6.00 -0.92
C PHE A 11 -4.11 5.56 -2.24
N LEU A 12 -3.39 5.52 -3.35
CA LEU A 12 -3.89 5.02 -4.63
C LEU A 12 -4.43 3.58 -4.56
N PRO A 13 -3.73 2.61 -3.94
CA PRO A 13 -4.27 1.26 -3.80
C PRO A 13 -5.54 1.22 -2.94
N LEU A 14 -5.62 2.02 -1.87
CA LEU A 14 -6.83 2.14 -1.05
C LEU A 14 -8.01 2.69 -1.86
N ALA A 15 -7.78 3.77 -2.62
CA ALA A 15 -8.81 4.35 -3.49
C ALA A 15 -9.26 3.33 -4.54
N GLY A 16 -8.31 2.61 -5.16
CA GLY A 16 -8.58 1.52 -6.09
C GLY A 16 -9.40 0.38 -5.47
N GLY A 17 -9.12 0.03 -4.21
CA GLY A 17 -9.87 -0.95 -3.42
C GLY A 17 -11.27 -0.50 -3.07
N LEU A 18 -11.46 0.77 -2.68
CA LEU A 18 -12.80 1.32 -2.41
C LEU A 18 -13.65 1.34 -3.68
N ILE A 19 -13.09 1.71 -4.83
CA ILE A 19 -13.76 1.63 -6.13
C ILE A 19 -14.10 0.18 -6.48
N LEU A 20 -13.19 -0.77 -6.19
CA LEU A 20 -13.40 -2.20 -6.41
C LEU A 20 -14.65 -2.71 -5.68
N LEU A 21 -14.97 -2.20 -4.48
CA LEU A 21 -16.17 -2.58 -3.73
C LEU A 21 -17.48 -2.16 -4.42
N LEU A 22 -17.44 -1.06 -5.20
CA LEU A 22 -18.58 -0.52 -5.93
C LEU A 22 -18.81 -1.21 -7.28
N LEU A 23 -17.82 -1.93 -7.80
CA LEU A 23 -17.95 -2.66 -9.06
C LEU A 23 -19.00 -3.79 -8.98
N PRO A 24 -19.54 -4.27 -10.12
CA PRO A 24 -20.37 -5.47 -10.17
C PRO A 24 -19.68 -6.71 -9.61
N ARG A 25 -20.44 -7.70 -9.10
CA ARG A 25 -19.90 -8.98 -8.61
C ARG A 25 -19.50 -9.89 -9.77
N ASN A 26 -18.48 -9.47 -10.50
CA ASN A 26 -17.88 -10.20 -11.60
C ASN A 26 -16.39 -10.42 -11.29
N ASP A 27 -16.03 -11.67 -11.00
CA ASP A 27 -14.69 -12.02 -10.54
C ASP A 27 -13.60 -11.67 -11.56
N ASN A 28 -13.88 -11.82 -12.86
CA ASN A 28 -12.94 -11.45 -13.91
C ASN A 28 -12.71 -9.93 -13.96
N LEU A 29 -13.77 -9.14 -13.76
CA LEU A 29 -13.66 -7.68 -13.71
C LEU A 29 -12.85 -7.24 -12.48
N ILE A 30 -13.17 -7.81 -11.32
CA ILE A 30 -12.49 -7.52 -10.04
C ILE A 30 -10.99 -7.85 -10.14
N ARG A 31 -10.66 -9.04 -10.64
CA ARG A 31 -9.28 -9.50 -10.84
C ARG A 31 -8.48 -8.58 -11.75
N ARG A 32 -9.07 -8.17 -12.88
CA ARG A 32 -8.46 -7.23 -13.84
C ARG A 32 -8.31 -5.83 -13.25
N TRP A 33 -9.29 -5.38 -12.48
CA TRP A 33 -9.25 -4.07 -11.81
C TRP A 33 -8.15 -4.02 -10.75
N ALA A 34 -8.06 -5.03 -9.89
CA ALA A 34 -6.99 -5.14 -8.90
C ALA A 34 -5.60 -5.17 -9.56
N LEU A 35 -5.46 -5.92 -10.66
CA LEU A 35 -4.23 -5.95 -11.44
C LEU A 35 -3.91 -4.56 -12.02
N PHE A 36 -4.88 -3.90 -12.64
CA PHE A 36 -4.72 -2.56 -13.19
C PHE A 36 -4.22 -1.57 -12.13
N ILE A 37 -4.87 -1.53 -10.96
CA ILE A 37 -4.47 -0.64 -9.85
C ILE A 37 -3.04 -0.97 -9.38
N SER A 38 -2.71 -2.24 -9.15
CA SER A 38 -1.36 -2.64 -8.70
C SER A 38 -0.26 -2.30 -9.71
N VAL A 39 -0.55 -2.38 -11.02
CA VAL A 39 0.40 -2.01 -12.07
C VAL A 39 0.55 -0.50 -12.17
N VAL A 40 -0.55 0.26 -12.09
CA VAL A 40 -0.50 1.72 -12.03
C VAL A 40 0.31 2.18 -10.83
N GLU A 41 0.11 1.55 -9.67
CA GLU A 41 0.84 1.86 -8.45
C GLU A 41 2.32 1.57 -8.57
N PHE A 42 2.70 0.41 -9.11
CA PHE A 42 4.10 0.10 -9.40
C PHE A 42 4.77 1.16 -10.28
N PHE A 43 4.13 1.55 -11.39
CA PHE A 43 4.70 2.58 -12.26
C PHE A 43 4.72 3.96 -11.59
N ALA A 44 3.73 4.28 -10.76
CA ALA A 44 3.72 5.53 -9.98
C ALA A 44 4.89 5.56 -8.98
N ALA A 45 5.12 4.49 -8.23
CA ALA A 45 6.24 4.35 -7.30
C ALA A 45 7.60 4.43 -8.02
N VAL A 46 7.75 3.73 -9.14
CA VAL A 46 8.96 3.76 -9.97
C VAL A 46 9.20 5.15 -10.57
N HIS A 47 8.16 5.91 -10.88
CA HIS A 47 8.29 7.24 -11.47
C HIS A 47 8.95 8.26 -10.53
N ILE A 48 8.74 8.13 -9.21
CA ILE A 48 9.25 9.08 -8.19
C ILE A 48 10.75 9.37 -8.32
N PRO A 49 11.67 8.37 -8.33
CA PRO A 49 13.10 8.62 -8.44
C PRO A 49 13.49 9.33 -9.75
N PHE A 50 12.77 9.09 -10.85
CA PHE A 50 13.07 9.75 -12.13
C PHE A 50 12.69 11.24 -12.12
N MET A 51 11.67 11.64 -11.35
CA MET A 51 11.28 13.05 -11.23
C MET A 51 12.34 13.92 -10.53
N GLN A 52 13.27 13.32 -9.80
CA GLN A 52 14.26 14.06 -9.01
C GLN A 52 15.58 14.34 -9.72
N GLY A 53 15.80 13.75 -10.91
CA GLY A 53 17.06 13.85 -11.65
C GLY A 53 18.25 13.26 -10.89
N HIS A 54 19.47 13.55 -11.34
CA HIS A 54 20.73 13.05 -10.76
C HIS A 54 21.11 13.69 -9.39
N HIS A 55 20.14 14.25 -8.65
CA HIS A 55 20.36 14.78 -7.30
C HIS A 55 20.45 13.70 -6.22
N PHE A 56 20.58 12.43 -6.62
CA PHE A 56 20.83 11.27 -5.76
C PHE A 56 22.01 11.43 -4.80
N GLU A 57 22.98 12.30 -5.12
CA GLU A 57 24.21 12.42 -4.34
C GLU A 57 24.16 13.40 -3.15
N ARG A 58 23.11 14.24 -2.99
CA ARG A 58 23.15 15.35 -2.01
C ARG A 58 21.99 15.46 -1.02
N ALA A 59 20.89 14.73 -1.18
CA ALA A 59 19.73 14.89 -0.32
C ALA A 59 19.54 13.67 0.61
N ALA A 60 19.52 13.88 1.93
CA ALA A 60 19.15 12.84 2.90
C ALA A 60 17.68 12.40 2.73
N PHE A 61 16.85 13.27 2.17
CA PHE A 61 15.43 13.04 1.87
C PHE A 61 15.13 13.44 0.43
N PHE A 62 14.47 12.54 -0.30
CA PHE A 62 14.03 12.78 -1.67
C PHE A 62 12.81 13.70 -1.68
N MET A 63 11.76 13.36 -0.93
CA MET A 63 10.54 14.16 -0.80
C MET A 63 10.02 14.08 0.63
N GLN A 64 9.35 15.14 1.08
CA GLN A 64 8.68 15.15 2.37
C GLN A 64 7.37 15.93 2.29
N GLU A 65 6.36 15.45 3.00
CA GLU A 65 5.14 16.18 3.33
C GLU A 65 5.05 16.26 4.85
N ASN A 66 4.88 17.47 5.39
CA ASN A 66 4.92 17.67 6.82
C ASN A 66 3.83 18.66 7.26
N TYR A 67 2.66 18.13 7.60
CA TYR A 67 1.52 18.90 8.08
C TYR A 67 1.26 18.64 9.56
N ALA A 68 0.89 19.67 10.31
CA ALA A 68 0.42 19.49 11.68
C ALA A 68 -0.94 18.75 11.65
N TRP A 69 -1.06 17.64 12.38
CA TRP A 69 -2.29 16.87 12.45
C TRP A 69 -3.00 17.10 13.79
N ILE A 70 -2.31 16.91 14.91
CA ILE A 70 -2.81 17.17 16.26
C ILE A 70 -1.80 18.09 16.98
N SER A 71 -2.31 19.14 17.62
CA SER A 71 -1.46 20.13 18.29
C SER A 71 -0.95 19.66 19.65
N ALA A 72 -1.74 18.87 20.38
CA ALA A 72 -1.37 18.26 21.65
C ALA A 72 -2.10 16.90 21.81
N PRO A 73 -1.38 15.76 21.77
CA PRO A 73 0.06 15.57 21.56
C PRO A 73 0.53 16.08 20.18
N ALA A 74 1.83 16.36 20.03
CA ALA A 74 2.43 16.96 18.83
C ALA A 74 2.57 15.95 17.67
N ILE A 75 1.45 15.43 17.19
CA ILE A 75 1.39 14.45 16.10
C ILE A 75 1.34 15.18 14.76
N ARG A 76 2.19 14.76 13.83
CA ARG A 76 2.29 15.35 12.50
C ARG A 76 2.01 14.30 11.44
N TYR A 77 1.31 14.71 10.38
CA TYR A 77 1.34 13.95 9.13
C TYR A 77 2.69 14.24 8.47
N HIS A 78 3.70 13.51 8.91
CA HIS A 78 5.06 13.62 8.42
C HIS A 78 5.41 12.35 7.65
N VAL A 79 5.33 12.44 6.33
CA VAL A 79 5.72 11.35 5.42
C VAL A 79 6.93 11.76 4.61
N VAL A 80 7.89 10.86 4.47
CA VAL A 80 9.19 11.11 3.89
C VAL A 80 9.57 9.93 3.00
N LEU A 81 10.08 10.24 1.82
CA LEU A 81 10.81 9.28 0.99
C LEU A 81 12.29 9.56 1.16
N ASP A 82 13.00 8.63 1.78
CA ASP A 82 14.45 8.65 1.93
C ASP A 82 15.13 7.61 1.03
N GLY A 83 16.45 7.49 1.17
CA GLY A 83 17.30 6.54 0.46
C GLY A 83 16.81 5.09 0.52
N ILE A 84 16.22 4.66 1.64
CA ILE A 84 15.85 3.26 1.90
C ILE A 84 14.36 3.05 1.62
N SER A 85 13.50 3.93 2.14
CA SER A 85 12.05 3.89 1.99
C SER A 85 11.64 3.84 0.53
N ILE A 86 12.31 4.55 -0.38
CA ILE A 86 11.96 4.50 -1.81
C ILE A 86 12.09 3.09 -2.38
N TRP A 87 13.13 2.34 -2.02
CA TRP A 87 13.34 0.99 -2.50
C TRP A 87 12.34 0.01 -1.88
N LEU A 88 11.99 0.21 -0.61
CA LEU A 88 10.97 -0.60 0.07
C LEU A 88 9.58 -0.37 -0.54
N VAL A 89 9.21 0.88 -0.82
CA VAL A 89 7.95 1.23 -1.50
C VAL A 89 7.91 0.62 -2.91
N ILE A 90 8.97 0.78 -3.70
CA ILE A 90 9.05 0.18 -5.04
C ILE A 90 8.97 -1.35 -4.96
N LEU A 91 9.63 -1.98 -3.97
CA LEU A 91 9.58 -3.42 -3.78
C LEU A 91 8.17 -3.89 -3.41
N THR A 92 7.48 -3.20 -2.51
CA THR A 92 6.09 -3.50 -2.16
C THR A 92 5.19 -3.40 -3.38
N ALA A 93 5.22 -2.27 -4.09
CA ALA A 93 4.43 -2.05 -5.29
C ALA A 93 4.79 -3.03 -6.43
N PHE A 94 6.04 -3.48 -6.50
CA PHE A 94 6.47 -4.49 -7.46
C PHE A 94 5.89 -5.87 -7.15
N LEU A 95 5.83 -6.27 -5.88
CA LEU A 95 5.34 -7.59 -5.48
C LEU A 95 3.81 -7.71 -5.59
N THR A 96 3.06 -6.63 -5.34
CA THR A 96 1.59 -6.64 -5.40
C THR A 96 1.00 -7.19 -6.70
N PRO A 97 1.41 -6.77 -7.93
CA PRO A 97 0.87 -7.34 -9.15
C PRO A 97 1.14 -8.84 -9.29
N PHE A 98 2.27 -9.35 -8.79
CA PHE A 98 2.54 -10.79 -8.76
C PHE A 98 1.63 -11.50 -7.76
N CYS A 99 1.44 -10.94 -6.57
CA CYS A 99 0.46 -11.44 -5.60
C CYS A 99 -0.94 -11.51 -6.23
N VAL A 100 -1.33 -10.49 -7.00
CA VAL A 100 -2.60 -10.49 -7.72
C VAL A 100 -2.66 -11.63 -8.73
N LEU A 101 -1.67 -11.75 -9.61
CA LEU A 101 -1.64 -12.77 -10.67
C LEU A 101 -1.64 -14.20 -10.12
N ILE A 102 -0.87 -14.47 -9.07
CA ILE A 102 -0.83 -15.78 -8.41
C ILE A 102 -2.21 -16.10 -7.80
N SER A 103 -2.85 -15.10 -7.19
CA SER A 103 -4.15 -15.26 -6.53
C SER A 103 -5.30 -15.61 -7.48
N TRP A 104 -5.16 -15.40 -8.79
CA TRP A 104 -6.18 -15.79 -9.77
C TRP A 104 -6.38 -17.31 -9.83
N ARG A 105 -5.35 -18.09 -9.47
CA ARG A 105 -5.41 -19.56 -9.46
C ARG A 105 -5.77 -20.14 -8.10
N SER A 106 -5.59 -19.40 -7.00
CA SER A 106 -5.85 -19.91 -5.64
C SER A 106 -7.19 -19.44 -5.08
N VAL A 107 -7.61 -18.21 -5.38
CA VAL A 107 -8.80 -17.59 -4.77
C VAL A 107 -10.02 -17.71 -5.68
N HIS A 108 -10.98 -18.54 -5.28
CA HIS A 108 -12.22 -18.80 -6.03
C HIS A 108 -13.47 -18.29 -5.32
N ASP A 109 -13.44 -18.20 -4.00
CA ASP A 109 -14.53 -17.67 -3.19
C ASP A 109 -14.22 -16.25 -2.72
N ARG A 110 -15.26 -15.40 -2.59
CA ARG A 110 -15.14 -14.03 -2.04
C ARG A 110 -14.00 -13.22 -2.67
N VAL A 111 -13.88 -13.32 -3.99
CA VAL A 111 -12.81 -12.72 -4.80
C VAL A 111 -12.71 -11.21 -4.57
N ARG A 112 -13.86 -10.53 -4.43
CA ARG A 112 -13.93 -9.10 -4.14
C ARG A 112 -13.24 -8.74 -2.83
N GLU A 113 -13.62 -9.42 -1.76
CA GLU A 113 -13.13 -9.16 -0.42
C GLU A 113 -11.63 -9.44 -0.33
N PHE A 114 -11.15 -10.51 -0.98
CA PHE A 114 -9.73 -10.82 -1.06
C PHE A 114 -8.92 -9.67 -1.69
N PHE A 115 -9.29 -9.23 -2.90
CA PHE A 115 -8.54 -8.17 -3.58
C PHE A 115 -8.68 -6.81 -2.91
N PHE A 116 -9.81 -6.52 -2.28
CA PHE A 116 -9.95 -5.34 -1.42
C PHE A 116 -8.94 -5.39 -0.27
N LEU A 117 -8.89 -6.48 0.50
CA LEU A 117 -7.96 -6.63 1.62
C LEU A 117 -6.49 -6.59 1.16
N LEU A 118 -6.19 -7.15 -0.01
CA LEU A 118 -4.84 -7.11 -0.58
C LEU A 118 -4.39 -5.68 -0.89
N LEU A 119 -5.25 -4.85 -1.49
CA LEU A 119 -4.94 -3.44 -1.79
C LEU A 119 -4.90 -2.57 -0.51
N VAL A 120 -5.71 -2.88 0.50
CA VAL A 120 -5.63 -2.24 1.82
C VAL A 120 -4.31 -2.60 2.51
N LEU A 121 -3.88 -3.86 2.42
CA LEU A 121 -2.59 -4.31 2.96
C LEU A 121 -1.42 -3.58 2.29
N GLU A 122 -1.44 -3.45 0.95
CA GLU A 122 -0.44 -2.69 0.19
C GLU A 122 -0.37 -1.22 0.67
N THR A 123 -1.53 -0.56 0.82
CA THR A 123 -1.60 0.81 1.36
C THR A 123 -0.95 0.92 2.75
N ALA A 124 -1.27 -0.01 3.64
CA ALA A 124 -0.76 0.00 5.00
C ALA A 124 0.76 -0.23 5.02
N LEU A 125 1.27 -1.18 4.23
CA LEU A 125 2.71 -1.47 4.10
C LEU A 125 3.48 -0.27 3.53
N THR A 126 2.97 0.34 2.45
CA THR A 126 3.56 1.57 1.89
C THR A 126 3.57 2.69 2.93
N GLY A 127 2.47 2.86 3.67
CA GLY A 127 2.34 3.82 4.77
C GLY A 127 3.39 3.62 5.87
N VAL A 128 3.67 2.37 6.26
CA VAL A 128 4.72 2.05 7.24
C VAL A 128 6.09 2.55 6.78
N PHE A 129 6.43 2.38 5.49
CA PHE A 129 7.74 2.77 4.98
C PHE A 129 7.91 4.27 4.79
N VAL A 130 6.83 5.02 4.53
CA VAL A 130 6.91 6.46 4.33
C VAL A 130 6.70 7.27 5.62
N ALA A 131 6.13 6.68 6.67
CA ALA A 131 5.84 7.38 7.91
C ALA A 131 7.12 7.75 8.70
N PHE A 132 7.32 9.04 8.92
CA PHE A 132 8.45 9.56 9.72
C PHE A 132 8.04 9.94 11.15
N ASP A 133 6.76 10.20 11.39
CA ASP A 133 6.20 10.41 12.73
C ASP A 133 5.89 9.06 13.42
N LEU A 134 6.25 8.91 14.70
CA LEU A 134 6.09 7.66 15.45
C LEU A 134 4.61 7.22 15.55
N PHE A 135 3.69 8.17 15.75
CA PHE A 135 2.27 7.85 15.83
C PHE A 135 1.74 7.42 14.47
N LEU A 136 2.14 8.11 13.40
CA LEU A 136 1.75 7.75 12.03
C LEU A 136 2.29 6.37 11.63
N PHE A 137 3.55 6.09 11.98
CA PHE A 137 4.17 4.77 11.79
C PHE A 137 3.38 3.69 12.52
N TYR A 138 3.08 3.91 13.81
CA TYR A 138 2.31 2.97 14.61
C TYR A 138 0.90 2.74 14.05
N PHE A 139 0.23 3.80 13.58
CA PHE A 139 -1.07 3.70 12.93
C PHE A 139 -1.04 2.81 11.69
N PHE A 140 -0.08 3.03 10.79
CA PHE A 140 0.05 2.18 9.60
C PHE A 140 0.46 0.76 9.95
N TRP A 141 1.34 0.59 10.94
CA TRP A 141 1.75 -0.71 11.44
C TRP A 141 0.55 -1.54 11.91
N GLU A 142 -0.27 -1.00 12.81
CA GLU A 142 -1.50 -1.64 13.27
C GLU A 142 -2.49 -1.87 12.12
N ALA A 143 -2.58 -0.93 11.17
CA ALA A 143 -3.43 -1.07 10.00
C ALA A 143 -3.04 -2.24 9.09
N THR A 144 -1.78 -2.73 9.14
CA THR A 144 -1.39 -3.95 8.40
C THR A 144 -1.93 -5.23 9.03
N LEU A 145 -2.13 -5.25 10.35
CA LEU A 145 -2.53 -6.46 11.09
C LEU A 145 -3.92 -6.92 10.70
N ILE A 146 -4.88 -6.00 10.56
CA ILE A 146 -6.28 -6.30 10.24
C ILE A 146 -6.41 -7.04 8.89
N PRO A 147 -5.96 -6.48 7.75
CA PRO A 147 -6.08 -7.16 6.46
C PRO A 147 -5.24 -8.42 6.41
N MET A 148 -4.05 -8.46 7.04
CA MET A 148 -3.22 -9.65 7.10
C MET A 148 -3.93 -10.80 7.83
N ALA A 149 -4.47 -10.54 9.03
CA ALA A 149 -5.18 -11.54 9.83
C ALA A 149 -6.42 -12.07 9.09
N LEU A 150 -7.17 -11.20 8.40
CA LEU A 150 -8.32 -11.61 7.60
C LEU A 150 -7.91 -12.44 6.37
N LEU A 151 -6.84 -12.05 5.69
CA LEU A 151 -6.32 -12.80 4.54
C LEU A 151 -5.89 -14.22 4.97
N ILE A 152 -5.15 -14.34 6.08
CA ILE A 152 -4.73 -15.63 6.63
C ILE A 152 -5.95 -16.42 7.11
N GLY A 153 -6.81 -15.84 7.94
CA GLY A 153 -7.92 -16.53 8.57
C GLY A 153 -8.98 -17.03 7.60
N MET A 154 -9.25 -16.28 6.52
CA MET A 154 -10.27 -16.65 5.52
C MET A 154 -9.71 -17.47 4.36
N TYR A 155 -8.48 -17.18 3.91
CA TYR A 155 -7.91 -17.75 2.67
C TYR A 155 -6.65 -18.60 2.89
N GLY A 156 -6.17 -18.71 4.14
CA GLY A 156 -5.11 -19.63 4.52
C GLY A 156 -5.51 -21.10 4.43
N HIS A 157 -4.52 -21.98 4.51
CA HIS A 157 -4.67 -23.44 4.37
C HIS A 157 -5.09 -24.11 5.70
N GLU A 158 -4.46 -25.22 6.10
CA GLU A 158 -4.77 -25.89 7.35
C GLU A 158 -4.39 -25.01 8.56
N ARG A 159 -5.18 -25.11 9.65
CA ARG A 159 -4.97 -24.35 10.91
C ARG A 159 -4.94 -22.82 10.76
N ARG A 160 -5.56 -22.28 9.70
CA ARG A 160 -5.63 -20.84 9.40
C ARG A 160 -6.13 -19.93 10.53
N ILE A 161 -7.05 -20.40 11.38
CA ILE A 161 -7.55 -19.62 12.53
C ILE A 161 -6.47 -19.49 13.60
N TYR A 162 -5.71 -20.56 13.88
CA TYR A 162 -4.59 -20.52 14.82
C TYR A 162 -3.43 -19.65 14.30
N ALA A 163 -3.20 -19.63 12.98
CA ALA A 163 -2.15 -18.82 12.37
C ALA A 163 -2.49 -17.32 12.28
N ALA A 164 -3.76 -16.95 12.41
CA ALA A 164 -4.24 -15.57 12.28
C ALA A 164 -4.36 -14.81 13.62
N VAL A 165 -4.10 -15.48 14.76
CA VAL A 165 -4.25 -14.97 16.13
C VAL A 165 -2.93 -15.07 16.87
#